data_AF-A0A1F8RY62-F1
#
_entry.id   AF-A0A1F8RY62-F1
#
_cell.length_a   1.000
_cell.length_b   1.000
_cell.length_c   1.000
_cell.angle_alpha   90.00
_cell.angle_beta   90.00
_cell.angle_gamma   90.00
#
_symmetry.space_group_name_H-M   'P 1'
#
loop_
_entity.id
_entity.type
_entity.pdbx_description
1 polymer ?
#
loop_
_entity_poly.entity_id
_entity_poly.type
_entity_poly.pdbx_seq_one_letter_code
_entity_poly.pdbx_strand_id
1 'polypeptide(L)'
;MPAYGFERHADPPPLEINVLRLLSEFHAGSLTMAATWQEMLAPATVTEVLALAEEAGAVAGTVRERLGLGRPGSEAPSTAAMAEAAAAFMFPDDLWARVVYDLIAGARVAPDAVDTRVAALVPVYFGRVASLVIENRELSTDRAEAHVERQAREFERLKPYLVARWDETGGAPADPAP
;
A
#
# COMPACT_ATOMS: atom_id res chain seq x y z
N MET A 1 25.04 -13.28 -1.85
CA MET A 1 24.38 -14.60 -1.72
C MET A 1 23.05 -14.32 -1.02
N PRO A 2 21.88 -14.56 -1.64
CA PRO A 2 20.62 -14.32 -0.95
C PRO A 2 20.52 -15.27 0.25
N ALA A 3 20.07 -14.77 1.40
CA ALA A 3 20.01 -15.55 2.63
C ALA A 3 18.77 -16.48 2.70
N TYR A 4 17.78 -16.33 1.81
CA TYR A 4 16.57 -17.16 1.79
C TYR A 4 15.96 -17.28 0.37
N GLY A 5 15.54 -18.51 -0.02
CA GLY A 5 14.85 -18.82 -1.29
C GLY A 5 15.51 -19.95 -2.10
N PHE A 6 14.76 -20.58 -3.03
CA PHE A 6 15.31 -21.56 -3.99
C PHE A 6 16.32 -20.89 -4.93
N GLU A 7 17.37 -21.61 -5.34
CA GLU A 7 18.31 -21.18 -6.38
C GLU A 7 17.54 -20.76 -7.64
N ARG A 8 17.55 -19.46 -7.96
CA ARG A 8 16.94 -18.96 -9.20
C ARG A 8 17.97 -19.08 -10.33
N HIS A 9 17.72 -19.99 -11.27
CA HIS A 9 18.57 -20.16 -12.46
C HIS A 9 18.43 -19.02 -13.49
N ALA A 10 17.42 -18.16 -13.35
CA ALA A 10 17.25 -16.93 -14.14
C ALA A 10 16.36 -15.93 -13.38
N ASP A 11 16.61 -14.64 -13.58
CA ASP A 11 15.68 -13.60 -13.12
C ASP A 11 14.36 -13.68 -13.92
N PRO A 12 13.21 -13.51 -13.26
CA PRO A 12 11.93 -13.46 -13.96
C PRO A 12 11.93 -12.29 -14.96
N PRO A 13 11.24 -12.43 -16.12
CA PRO A 13 11.12 -11.34 -17.07
C PRO A 13 10.50 -10.10 -16.40
N PRO A 14 10.89 -8.88 -16.81
CA PRO A 14 10.34 -7.66 -16.23
C PRO A 14 8.83 -7.62 -16.37
N LEU A 15 8.13 -7.29 -15.28
CA LEU A 15 6.69 -7.06 -15.31
C LEU A 15 6.41 -5.63 -15.75
N GLU A 16 5.59 -5.46 -16.78
CA GLU A 16 5.12 -4.13 -17.18
C GLU A 16 3.96 -3.68 -16.26
N ILE A 17 4.28 -2.75 -15.35
CA ILE A 17 3.35 -2.19 -14.37
C ILE A 17 3.07 -0.74 -14.71
N ASN A 18 1.79 -0.41 -14.89
CA ASN A 18 1.36 0.96 -15.12
C ASN A 18 1.26 1.74 -13.79
N VAL A 19 2.37 2.36 -13.37
CA VAL A 19 2.46 3.16 -12.14
C VAL A 19 1.44 4.29 -12.13
N LEU A 20 1.25 4.97 -13.26
CA LEU A 20 0.27 6.05 -13.39
C LEU A 20 -1.15 5.56 -13.06
N ARG A 21 -1.52 4.39 -13.58
CA ARG A 21 -2.82 3.78 -13.29
C ARG A 21 -2.92 3.44 -11.80
N LEU A 22 -1.90 2.83 -11.20
CA LEU A 22 -1.93 2.51 -9.77
C LEU A 22 -2.17 3.74 -8.89
N LEU A 23 -1.47 4.85 -9.15
CA LEU A 23 -1.66 6.11 -8.41
C LEU A 23 -3.05 6.71 -8.68
N SER A 24 -3.51 6.68 -9.92
CA SER A 24 -4.83 7.22 -10.30
C SER A 24 -5.96 6.41 -9.63
N GLU A 25 -5.85 5.08 -9.59
CA GLU A 25 -6.84 4.20 -8.95
C GLU A 25 -6.83 4.33 -7.43
N PHE A 26 -5.66 4.52 -6.81
CA PHE A 26 -5.57 4.78 -5.38
C PHE A 26 -6.30 6.10 -5.01
N HIS A 27 -6.04 7.17 -5.78
CA HIS A 27 -6.75 8.43 -5.61
C HIS A 27 -8.25 8.31 -5.89
N ALA A 28 -8.67 7.64 -6.97
CA ALA A 28 -10.09 7.42 -7.24
C ALA A 28 -10.79 6.59 -6.13
N GLY A 29 -10.05 5.65 -5.53
CA GLY A 29 -10.47 4.89 -4.37
C GLY A 29 -10.78 5.77 -3.15
N SER A 30 -9.98 6.82 -2.89
CA SER A 30 -10.26 7.72 -1.76
C SER A 30 -11.57 8.48 -1.94
N LEU A 31 -11.92 8.84 -3.17
CA LEU A 31 -13.17 9.56 -3.47
C LEU A 31 -14.41 8.67 -3.37
N THR A 32 -14.26 7.37 -3.62
CA THR A 32 -15.38 6.43 -3.73
C THR A 32 -15.55 5.54 -2.50
N MET A 33 -14.49 5.29 -1.74
CA MET A 33 -14.45 4.33 -0.63
C MET A 33 -14.08 4.94 0.72
N ALA A 34 -13.98 6.28 0.82
CA ALA A 34 -13.61 6.98 2.07
C ALA A 34 -14.43 6.54 3.28
N ALA A 35 -15.75 6.39 3.14
CA ALA A 35 -16.61 5.95 4.24
C ALA A 35 -16.23 4.55 4.74
N THR A 36 -16.01 3.60 3.83
CA THR A 36 -15.57 2.25 4.18
C THR A 36 -14.17 2.25 4.80
N TRP A 37 -13.28 3.14 4.37
CA TRP A 37 -11.96 3.32 5.00
C TRP A 37 -12.07 3.88 6.42
N GLN A 38 -12.97 4.83 6.66
CA GLN A 38 -13.23 5.39 7.99
C GLN A 38 -13.83 4.35 8.94
N GLU A 39 -14.63 3.42 8.43
CA GLU A 39 -15.21 2.33 9.21
C GLU A 39 -14.20 1.23 9.52
N MET A 40 -13.25 0.95 8.62
CA MET A 40 -12.29 -0.16 8.80
C MET A 40 -11.00 0.25 9.51
N LEU A 41 -10.53 1.48 9.33
CA LEU A 41 -9.22 1.96 9.80
C LEU A 41 -9.35 2.81 11.05
N ALA A 42 -8.30 2.87 11.87
CA ALA A 42 -8.26 3.81 12.98
C ALA A 42 -8.29 5.27 12.45
N PRO A 43 -8.86 6.23 13.21
CA PRO A 43 -9.01 7.62 12.77
C PRO A 43 -7.71 8.29 12.28
N ALA A 44 -6.59 8.04 12.97
CA ALA A 44 -5.28 8.53 12.55
C ALA A 44 -4.81 7.87 11.24
N THR A 45 -4.94 6.54 11.14
CA THR A 45 -4.57 5.78 9.94
C THR A 45 -5.36 6.23 8.71
N VAL A 46 -6.69 6.36 8.80
CA VAL A 46 -7.49 6.79 7.64
C VAL A 46 -7.17 8.22 7.21
N THR A 47 -6.88 9.11 8.16
CA THR A 47 -6.50 10.50 7.85
C THR A 47 -5.23 10.53 7.02
N GLU A 48 -4.23 9.74 7.39
CA GLU A 48 -2.96 9.63 6.65
C GLU A 48 -3.14 8.94 5.29
N VAL A 49 -3.94 7.88 5.20
CA VAL A 49 -4.24 7.20 3.93
C VAL A 49 -4.94 8.14 2.95
N LEU A 50 -5.92 8.92 3.42
CA LEU A 50 -6.63 9.90 2.58
C LEU A 50 -5.70 11.01 2.10
N ALA A 51 -4.85 11.55 2.99
CA ALA A 51 -3.86 12.55 2.62
C ALA A 51 -2.87 12.01 1.57
N LEU A 52 -2.40 10.77 1.75
CA LEU A 52 -1.50 10.11 0.81
C LEU A 52 -2.19 9.83 -0.54
N ALA A 53 -3.48 9.53 -0.55
CA ALA A 53 -4.24 9.33 -1.79
C ALA A 53 -4.42 10.64 -2.58
N GLU A 54 -4.57 11.78 -1.91
CA GLU A 54 -4.55 13.10 -2.55
C GLU A 54 -3.17 13.39 -3.17
N GLU A 55 -2.09 13.11 -2.44
CA GLU A 55 -0.73 13.21 -2.97
C GLU A 55 -0.52 12.33 -4.20
N ALA A 56 -1.01 11.08 -4.17
CA ALA A 56 -0.95 10.17 -5.31
C ALA A 56 -1.64 10.75 -6.56
N GLY A 57 -2.79 11.42 -6.38
CA GLY A 57 -3.50 12.11 -7.45
C GLY A 57 -2.68 13.25 -8.06
N ALA A 58 -2.04 14.08 -7.21
CA ALA A 58 -1.16 15.16 -7.66
C ALA A 58 0.07 14.64 -8.43
N VAL A 59 0.69 13.56 -7.93
CA VAL A 59 1.83 12.92 -8.61
C VAL A 59 1.38 12.31 -9.94
N ALA A 60 0.22 11.66 -10.00
CA ALA A 60 -0.35 11.12 -11.23
C ALA A 60 -0.57 12.23 -12.29
N GLY A 61 -1.04 13.40 -11.88
CA GLY A 61 -1.13 14.59 -12.75
C GLY A 61 0.23 15.00 -13.31
N THR A 62 1.23 15.13 -12.44
CA THR A 62 2.61 15.47 -12.81
C THR A 62 3.21 14.47 -13.80
N VAL A 63 2.99 13.17 -13.59
CA VAL A 63 3.46 12.10 -14.49
C VAL A 63 2.85 12.24 -15.88
N ARG A 64 1.54 12.51 -15.99
CA ARG A 64 0.85 12.72 -17.28
C ARG A 64 1.45 13.89 -18.05
N GLU A 65 1.71 15.00 -17.36
CA GLU A 65 2.32 16.19 -17.94
C GLU A 65 3.74 15.92 -18.42
N ARG A 66 4.60 15.35 -17.55
CA ARG A 66 6.02 15.07 -17.86
C ARG A 66 6.19 14.10 -19.03
N LEU A 67 5.34 13.09 -19.11
CA LEU A 67 5.39 12.07 -20.16
C LEU A 67 4.60 12.45 -21.42
N GLY A 68 3.93 13.61 -21.43
CA GLY A 68 3.15 14.08 -22.58
C GLY A 68 2.01 13.15 -22.98
N LEU A 69 1.44 12.42 -22.01
CA LEU A 69 0.40 11.40 -22.26
C LEU A 69 -0.88 12.07 -22.74
N GLY A 70 -1.37 11.64 -23.91
CA GLY A 70 -2.50 12.26 -24.60
C GLY A 70 -2.12 12.94 -25.93
N ARG A 71 -0.84 12.96 -26.30
CA ARG A 71 -0.40 13.36 -27.64
C ARG A 71 -0.56 12.20 -28.64
N PRO A 72 -1.13 12.44 -29.83
CA PRO A 72 -1.24 11.41 -30.86
C PRO A 72 0.16 10.91 -31.27
N GLY A 73 0.36 9.58 -31.28
CA GLY A 73 1.57 8.95 -31.81
C GLY A 73 2.75 8.77 -30.83
N SER A 74 2.61 9.08 -29.53
CA SER A 74 3.63 8.70 -28.54
C SER A 74 3.56 7.22 -28.22
N GLU A 75 4.71 6.55 -28.13
CA GLU A 75 4.78 5.19 -27.58
C GLU A 75 4.26 5.17 -26.13
N ALA A 76 3.72 4.02 -25.71
CA ALA A 76 3.32 3.83 -24.33
C ALA A 76 4.58 3.91 -23.43
N PRO A 77 4.57 4.73 -22.36
CA PRO A 77 5.74 4.84 -21.50
C PRO A 77 6.01 3.52 -20.79
N SER A 78 7.29 3.19 -20.62
CA SER A 78 7.69 2.02 -19.85
C SER A 78 7.41 2.19 -18.36
N THR A 79 7.37 1.07 -17.64
CA THR A 79 7.29 1.06 -16.18
C THR A 79 8.36 1.94 -15.53
N ALA A 80 9.60 1.84 -15.99
CA ALA A 80 10.73 2.62 -15.46
C ALA A 80 10.56 4.13 -15.69
N ALA A 81 10.08 4.55 -16.87
CA ALA A 81 9.84 5.96 -17.17
C ALA A 81 8.73 6.55 -16.29
N MET A 82 7.65 5.79 -16.06
CA MET A 82 6.59 6.21 -15.15
C MET A 82 7.07 6.26 -13.69
N ALA A 83 7.84 5.27 -13.25
CA ALA A 83 8.40 5.21 -11.91
C ALA A 83 9.35 6.40 -11.63
N GLU A 84 10.21 6.74 -12.59
CA GLU A 84 11.09 7.91 -12.49
C GLU A 84 10.31 9.23 -12.46
N ALA A 85 9.29 9.36 -13.31
CA ALA A 85 8.43 10.54 -13.30
C ALA A 85 7.66 10.71 -11.97
N ALA A 86 7.37 9.59 -11.29
CA ALA A 86 6.63 9.51 -10.03
C ALA A 86 7.51 9.46 -8.77
N ALA A 87 8.83 9.71 -8.88
CA ALA A 87 9.80 9.51 -7.80
C ALA A 87 9.53 10.28 -6.49
N ALA A 88 8.62 11.26 -6.51
CA ALA A 88 8.20 12.01 -5.33
C ALA A 88 7.19 11.25 -4.43
N PHE A 89 6.50 10.24 -4.96
CA PHE A 89 5.50 9.47 -4.20
C PHE A 89 6.15 8.36 -3.39
N MET A 90 5.78 8.26 -2.12
CA MET A 90 6.21 7.20 -1.22
C MET A 90 5.06 6.81 -0.29
N PHE A 91 4.83 5.51 -0.12
CA PHE A 91 3.90 4.97 0.86
C PHE A 91 4.68 4.55 2.13
N PRO A 92 4.52 5.24 3.27
CA PRO A 92 5.27 4.94 4.49
C PRO A 92 5.05 3.50 4.98
N ASP A 93 6.13 2.80 5.33
CA ASP A 93 6.08 1.39 5.74
C ASP A 93 5.31 1.19 7.07
N ASP A 94 5.36 2.17 7.97
CA ASP A 94 4.60 2.16 9.22
C ASP A 94 3.09 2.33 8.96
N LEU A 95 2.71 3.15 7.99
CA LEU A 95 1.32 3.36 7.60
C LEU A 95 0.75 2.05 7.02
N TRP A 96 1.54 1.35 6.19
CA TRP A 96 1.12 0.05 5.65
C TRP A 96 0.90 -0.97 6.75
N ALA A 97 1.80 -1.05 7.73
CA ALA A 97 1.65 -1.94 8.87
C ALA A 97 0.38 -1.62 9.68
N ARG A 98 0.09 -0.33 9.95
CA ARG A 98 -1.15 0.10 10.63
C ARG A 98 -2.41 -0.27 9.85
N VAL A 99 -2.43 -0.06 8.53
CA VAL A 99 -3.56 -0.46 7.67
C VAL A 99 -3.85 -1.95 7.77
N VAL A 100 -2.81 -2.79 7.70
CA VAL A 100 -2.96 -4.24 7.82
C VAL A 100 -3.44 -4.64 9.22
N TYR A 101 -2.89 -4.03 10.27
CA TYR A 101 -3.33 -4.30 11.65
C TYR A 101 -4.76 -3.85 11.93
N ASP A 102 -5.18 -2.72 11.40
CA ASP A 102 -6.56 -2.25 11.49
C ASP A 102 -7.53 -3.22 10.82
N LEU A 103 -7.16 -3.74 9.63
CA LEU A 103 -7.96 -4.75 8.93
C LEU A 103 -8.06 -6.05 9.74
N ILE A 104 -6.95 -6.53 10.31
CA ILE A 104 -6.92 -7.75 11.14
C ILE A 104 -7.80 -7.59 12.38
N ALA A 105 -7.67 -6.49 13.11
CA ALA A 105 -8.51 -6.20 14.28
C ALA A 105 -9.99 -6.07 13.90
N GLY A 106 -10.28 -5.39 12.78
CA GLY A 106 -11.64 -5.24 12.26
C GLY A 106 -12.28 -6.57 11.85
N ALA A 107 -11.53 -7.45 11.19
CA ALA A 107 -12.02 -8.75 10.71
C ALA A 107 -12.51 -9.65 11.85
N ARG A 108 -11.91 -9.55 13.04
CA ARG A 108 -12.33 -10.29 14.23
C ARG A 108 -13.75 -9.91 14.67
N VAL A 109 -14.07 -8.62 14.69
CA VAL A 109 -15.34 -8.12 15.26
C VAL A 109 -16.49 -8.09 14.27
N ALA A 110 -16.20 -8.03 12.98
CA ALA A 110 -17.21 -8.07 11.93
C ALA A 110 -16.75 -9.02 10.80
N PRO A 111 -16.80 -10.35 11.04
CA PRO A 111 -16.38 -11.34 10.05
C PRO A 111 -17.18 -11.25 8.76
N ASP A 112 -18.48 -10.92 8.83
CA ASP A 112 -19.35 -10.78 7.66
C ASP A 112 -18.98 -9.57 6.78
N ALA A 113 -18.23 -8.61 7.31
CA ALA A 113 -17.78 -7.42 6.57
C ALA A 113 -16.38 -7.58 5.94
N VAL A 114 -15.73 -8.73 6.14
CA VAL A 114 -14.34 -8.96 5.69
C VAL A 114 -14.22 -8.81 4.18
N ASP A 115 -15.12 -9.41 3.40
CA ASP A 115 -15.07 -9.34 1.93
C ASP A 115 -15.16 -7.89 1.43
N THR A 116 -16.10 -7.11 1.97
CA THR A 116 -16.24 -5.68 1.65
C THR A 116 -14.99 -4.88 2.03
N ARG A 117 -14.40 -5.17 3.19
CA ARG A 117 -13.19 -4.46 3.66
C ARG A 117 -11.95 -4.83 2.84
N VAL A 118 -11.81 -6.10 2.44
CA VAL A 118 -10.74 -6.55 1.54
C VAL A 118 -10.91 -5.91 0.17
N ALA A 119 -12.13 -5.83 -0.36
CA ALA A 119 -12.40 -5.12 -1.62
C ALA A 119 -12.03 -3.63 -1.50
N ALA A 120 -12.33 -3.00 -0.37
CA ALA A 120 -11.95 -1.62 -0.09
C ALA A 120 -10.47 -1.41 0.20
N LEU A 121 -9.69 -2.45 0.51
CA LEU A 121 -8.23 -2.38 0.60
C LEU A 121 -7.57 -2.27 -0.78
N VAL A 122 -8.23 -2.74 -1.85
CA VAL A 122 -7.62 -2.84 -3.19
C VAL A 122 -6.99 -1.52 -3.68
N PRO A 123 -7.65 -0.34 -3.58
CA PRO A 123 -7.01 0.90 -4.02
C PRO A 123 -5.84 1.32 -3.12
N VAL A 124 -5.91 1.07 -1.80
CA VAL A 124 -4.79 1.32 -0.87
C VAL A 124 -3.59 0.44 -1.24
N TYR A 125 -3.86 -0.81 -1.59
CA TYR A 125 -2.84 -1.74 -2.08
C TYR A 125 -2.22 -1.26 -3.40
N PHE A 126 -2.97 -0.62 -4.30
CA PHE A 126 -2.39 0.01 -5.48
C PHE A 126 -1.40 1.12 -5.13
N GLY A 127 -1.72 1.97 -4.14
CA GLY A 127 -0.77 2.94 -3.59
C GLY A 127 0.51 2.26 -3.08
N ARG A 128 0.38 1.17 -2.30
CA ARG A 128 1.53 0.42 -1.80
C ARG A 128 2.40 -0.17 -2.91
N VAL A 129 1.78 -0.79 -3.92
CA VAL A 129 2.49 -1.36 -5.08
C VAL A 129 3.15 -0.26 -5.90
N ALA A 130 2.51 0.90 -6.09
CA ALA A 130 3.11 2.02 -6.78
C ALA A 130 4.41 2.46 -6.08
N SER A 131 4.39 2.64 -4.76
CA SER A 131 5.60 2.98 -3.97
C SER A 131 6.69 1.92 -4.14
N LEU A 132 6.33 0.63 -4.06
CA LEU A 132 7.28 -0.47 -4.24
C LEU A 132 7.98 -0.39 -5.61
N VAL A 133 7.22 -0.17 -6.69
CA VAL A 133 7.77 -0.06 -8.05
C VAL A 133 8.65 1.18 -8.20
N ILE A 134 8.24 2.31 -7.61
CA ILE A 134 9.01 3.57 -7.63
C ILE A 134 10.35 3.42 -6.89
N GLU A 135 10.34 2.81 -5.70
CA GLU A 135 11.54 2.57 -4.90
C GLU A 135 12.50 1.57 -5.57
N ASN A 136 11.96 0.56 -6.26
CA ASN A 136 12.74 -0.49 -6.90
C ASN A 136 13.00 -0.25 -8.39
N ARG A 137 12.80 0.97 -8.90
CA ARG A 137 12.97 1.31 -10.33
C ARG A 137 14.38 1.07 -10.88
N GLU A 138 15.39 1.06 -10.00
CA GLU A 138 16.79 0.75 -10.34
C GLU A 138 17.15 -0.75 -10.14
N LEU A 139 16.17 -1.61 -9.83
CA LEU A 139 16.19 -3.09 -9.83
C LEU A 139 17.52 -3.74 -9.39
N SER A 140 18.01 -3.40 -8.19
CA SER A 140 19.07 -4.20 -7.53
C SER A 140 18.47 -5.13 -6.50
N THR A 141 18.91 -6.39 -6.50
CA THR A 141 18.47 -7.41 -5.52
C THR A 141 18.64 -6.93 -4.08
N ASP A 142 19.78 -6.28 -3.77
CA ASP A 142 20.08 -5.77 -2.44
C ASP A 142 19.06 -4.72 -1.95
N ARG A 143 18.56 -3.86 -2.84
CA ARG A 143 17.53 -2.87 -2.48
C ARG A 143 16.16 -3.48 -2.27
N ALA A 144 15.82 -4.51 -3.06
CA ALA A 144 14.60 -5.26 -2.85
C ALA A 144 14.61 -5.99 -1.50
N GLU A 145 15.73 -6.63 -1.15
CA GLU A 145 15.90 -7.28 0.16
C GLU A 145 15.85 -6.25 1.31
N ALA A 146 16.53 -5.11 1.17
CA ALA A 146 16.50 -4.05 2.17
C ALA A 146 15.09 -3.47 2.37
N HIS A 147 14.28 -3.36 1.31
CA HIS A 147 12.88 -2.93 1.40
C HIS A 147 12.04 -3.94 2.20
N VAL A 148 12.18 -5.25 1.92
CA VAL A 148 11.47 -6.30 2.65
C VAL A 148 11.83 -6.28 4.13
N GLU A 149 13.13 -6.19 4.46
CA GLU A 149 13.63 -6.12 5.83
C GLU A 149 13.10 -4.89 6.57
N ARG A 150 13.10 -3.71 5.92
CA ARG A 150 12.57 -2.48 6.50
C ARG A 150 11.09 -2.58 6.81
N GLN A 151 10.30 -3.15 5.89
CA GLN A 151 8.87 -3.37 6.12
C GLN A 151 8.63 -4.37 7.26
N ALA A 152 9.40 -5.46 7.34
CA ALA A 152 9.29 -6.44 8.42
C ALA A 152 9.56 -5.82 9.79
N ARG A 153 10.58 -4.96 9.90
CA ARG A 153 10.88 -4.20 11.12
C ARG A 153 9.73 -3.30 11.56
N GLU A 154 9.06 -2.65 10.62
CA GLU A 154 7.90 -1.81 10.96
C GLU A 154 6.72 -2.63 11.48
N PHE A 155 6.46 -3.82 10.92
CA PHE A 155 5.50 -4.75 11.50
C PHE A 155 5.90 -5.15 12.93
N GLU A 156 7.17 -5.53 13.16
CA GLU A 156 7.63 -5.89 14.50
C GLU A 156 7.50 -4.75 15.51
N ARG A 157 7.92 -3.54 15.11
CA ARG A 157 7.86 -2.33 15.92
C ARG A 157 6.43 -1.97 16.30
N LEU A 158 5.47 -2.22 15.41
CA LEU A 158 4.06 -1.88 15.59
C LEU A 158 3.21 -3.01 16.18
N LYS A 159 3.78 -4.14 16.60
CA LYS A 159 3.03 -5.15 17.38
C LYS A 159 2.28 -4.57 18.59
N PRO A 160 2.82 -3.61 19.38
CA PRO A 160 2.05 -2.97 20.44
C PRO A 160 0.79 -2.23 19.95
N TYR A 161 0.84 -1.63 18.75
CA TYR A 161 -0.33 -1.01 18.11
C TYR A 161 -1.40 -2.06 17.79
N LEU A 162 -1.01 -3.22 17.23
CA LEU A 162 -1.95 -4.32 17.00
C LEU A 162 -2.63 -4.76 18.29
N VAL A 163 -1.87 -4.95 19.37
CA VAL A 163 -2.41 -5.35 20.68
C VAL A 163 -3.43 -4.33 21.18
N ALA A 164 -3.07 -3.04 21.18
CA ALA A 164 -3.98 -1.97 21.61
C ALA A 164 -5.29 -1.99 20.80
N ARG A 165 -5.20 -2.10 19.47
CA ARG A 165 -6.37 -2.17 18.59
C ARG A 165 -7.21 -3.43 18.82
N TRP A 166 -6.56 -4.55 19.11
CA TRP A 166 -7.21 -5.83 19.41
C TRP A 166 -7.99 -5.80 20.72
N ASP A 167 -7.49 -5.06 21.71
CA ASP A 167 -8.15 -4.87 23.01
C ASP A 167 -9.31 -3.86 22.92
N GLU A 168 -9.11 -2.75 22.21
CA GLU A 168 -10.15 -1.74 21.94
C GLU A 168 -11.36 -2.30 21.19
N THR A 169 -11.10 -3.13 20.17
CA THR A 169 -12.16 -3.81 19.40
C THR A 169 -12.76 -4.98 20.18
N GLY A 170 -12.03 -5.53 21.15
CA GLY A 170 -12.37 -6.78 21.82
C GLY A 170 -13.12 -6.66 23.14
N GLY A 171 -13.31 -5.46 23.71
CA GLY A 171 -14.00 -5.19 24.98
C GLY A 171 -13.90 -6.34 26.00
N ALA A 172 -12.83 -6.35 26.81
CA ALA A 172 -12.47 -7.31 27.88
C ALA A 172 -13.32 -8.59 27.99
N PRO A 173 -12.74 -9.82 27.93
CA PRO A 173 -13.51 -11.03 28.20
C PRO A 173 -14.25 -10.88 29.53
N ALA A 174 -15.57 -11.05 29.50
CA ALA A 174 -16.36 -11.10 30.73
C ALA A 174 -15.73 -12.15 31.65
N ASP A 175 -15.32 -11.69 32.84
CA ASP A 175 -14.81 -12.56 33.90
C ASP A 175 -15.80 -13.71 34.08
N PRO A 176 -15.37 -14.99 34.05
CA PRO A 176 -16.30 -16.09 34.28
C PRO A 176 -16.92 -15.90 35.66
N ALA A 177 -18.26 -15.78 35.69
CA ALA A 177 -19.03 -15.62 36.91
C ALA A 177 -18.71 -16.75 37.91
N PRO A 178 -18.68 -16.46 39.23
CA PRO A 178 -18.25 -17.38 40.27
C PRO A 178 -19.16 -18.62 40.43
#